data_AF-A0AAU2KE01-F1
#
_entry.id   AF-A0AAU2KE01-F1
#
_cell.length_a   1.000
_cell.length_b   1.000
_cell.length_c   1.000
_cell.angle_alpha   90.00
_cell.angle_beta   90.00
_cell.angle_gamma   90.00
#
_symmetry.space_group_name_H-M   'P 1'
#
loop_
_entity.id
_entity.type
_entity.pdbx_description
1 polymer ?
#
loop_
_entity_poly.entity_id
_entity_poly.type
_entity_poly.pdbx_seq_one_letter_code
_entity_poly.pdbx_strand_id
1 'polypeptide(L)'
;MTEQNTTEAPAAAAPAESLAAPQAAAEAAAAAEAPAPKDRRRLFAFLRWTAAVVVFAAAGTGVAYGIAQPERTDIPGLSTQDDGRWVYPALAKPTLPPGAALPFAKDNPDGIHYAGLTELLLPAPKGSAPDAALKLEKDSVVSSDTFLDEYESSAREGMKRDFTDNGLRQIVARGWTTPDGTRTRIYLLRFHAPGFTDAWKGCDADLRLNGVKRIEADGDWAKAKNAQPQPNLRGISVRKESAPFGDEQVKAACIQSGDIQAVILQTRKGEVATVPFHQTVILQHQLLG
;
A
#
# COMPACT_ATOMS: atom_id res chain seq x y z
N MET A 1 45.24 -18.37 56.32
CA MET A 1 45.42 -18.57 57.77
C MET A 1 45.03 -17.24 58.39
N THR A 2 43.77 -17.10 58.84
CA THR A 2 43.28 -17.45 60.20
C THR A 2 43.80 -16.45 61.24
N GLU A 3 43.04 -15.98 62.22
CA GLU A 3 41.70 -16.34 62.75
C GLU A 3 40.68 -15.15 62.61
N GLN A 4 39.35 -15.26 62.79
CA GLN A 4 38.56 -15.46 64.04
C GLN A 4 38.95 -14.49 65.19
N ASN A 5 38.05 -13.87 65.97
CA ASN A 5 36.58 -13.92 66.03
C ASN A 5 36.01 -12.60 66.66
N THR A 6 34.68 -12.43 66.62
CA THR A 6 33.75 -11.67 67.52
C THR A 6 34.36 -11.10 68.82
N THR A 7 34.04 -9.89 69.32
CA THR A 7 32.85 -9.60 70.18
C THR A 7 32.70 -8.09 70.54
N GLU A 8 31.47 -7.67 70.90
CA GLU A 8 31.05 -6.49 71.71
C GLU A 8 31.45 -5.03 71.38
N ALA A 9 30.39 -4.21 71.21
CA ALA A 9 30.23 -2.90 71.87
C ALA A 9 29.57 -3.15 73.27
N PRO A 10 29.49 -2.22 74.28
CA PRO A 10 29.13 -0.81 74.05
C PRO A 10 29.50 0.28 75.13
N ALA A 11 29.11 1.54 74.83
CA ALA A 11 28.53 2.55 75.73
C ALA A 11 29.35 3.21 76.89
N ALA A 12 28.64 4.14 77.58
CA ALA A 12 29.00 4.96 78.75
C ALA A 12 29.97 6.14 78.47
N ALA A 13 29.92 7.28 79.17
CA ALA A 13 29.06 7.82 80.26
C ALA A 13 28.95 9.37 80.06
N ALA A 14 28.42 10.28 80.89
CA ALA A 14 27.65 10.38 82.17
C ALA A 14 27.26 11.89 82.33
N PRO A 15 26.63 12.40 83.42
CA PRO A 15 25.69 11.85 84.42
C PRO A 15 24.36 12.70 84.42
N ALA A 16 23.48 12.87 85.42
CA ALA A 16 23.52 12.61 86.88
C ALA A 16 22.11 12.56 87.54
N GLU A 17 22.07 12.05 88.78
CA GLU A 17 21.14 12.40 89.90
C GLU A 17 19.61 12.12 89.79
N SER A 18 18.88 11.75 90.86
CA SER A 18 19.24 11.18 92.17
C SER A 18 18.03 10.56 92.93
N LEU A 19 18.30 9.88 94.07
CA LEU A 19 17.42 9.60 95.23
C LEU A 19 16.11 8.74 95.08
N ALA A 20 16.25 7.46 95.45
CA ALA A 20 15.54 6.74 96.53
C ALA A 20 13.99 6.84 96.79
N ALA A 21 13.31 5.69 96.56
CA ALA A 21 12.40 4.97 97.50
C ALA A 21 11.02 5.58 97.95
N PRO A 22 10.07 4.76 98.49
CA PRO A 22 9.63 3.42 98.05
C PRO A 22 8.09 3.19 98.05
N GLN A 23 7.66 2.06 97.45
CA GLN A 23 6.44 1.26 97.73
C GLN A 23 5.04 1.90 97.81
N ALA A 24 4.19 1.53 96.83
CA ALA A 24 2.80 1.13 97.06
C ALA A 24 2.43 0.02 96.05
N ALA A 25 1.49 -0.87 96.39
CA ALA A 25 1.16 -2.05 95.57
C ALA A 25 -0.06 -1.81 94.65
N ALA A 26 -0.05 -2.46 93.48
CA ALA A 26 -1.22 -2.69 92.64
C ALA A 26 -1.08 -4.05 91.95
N GLU A 27 -2.18 -4.80 91.86
CA GLU A 27 -2.19 -6.21 91.48
C GLU A 27 -2.92 -6.43 90.13
N ALA A 28 -2.53 -7.48 89.42
CA ALA A 28 -3.21 -8.11 88.27
C ALA A 28 -3.72 -7.23 87.10
N ALA A 29 -3.08 -7.38 85.94
CA ALA A 29 -3.78 -7.81 84.72
C ALA A 29 -2.80 -8.33 83.66
N ALA A 30 -2.92 -9.61 83.27
CA ALA A 30 -2.27 -10.11 82.07
C ALA A 30 -3.11 -9.71 80.84
N ALA A 31 -2.71 -8.66 80.13
CA ALA A 31 -3.35 -8.26 78.89
C ALA A 31 -3.02 -9.27 77.77
N ALA A 32 -4.00 -10.09 77.39
CA ALA A 32 -3.84 -11.05 76.30
C ALA A 32 -3.65 -10.33 74.94
N GLU A 33 -2.78 -10.87 74.08
CA GLU A 33 -2.61 -10.36 72.73
C GLU A 33 -3.93 -10.44 71.94
N ALA A 34 -4.40 -9.30 71.44
CA ALA A 34 -5.59 -9.27 70.58
C ALA A 34 -5.28 -9.96 69.23
N PRO A 35 -6.06 -10.97 68.81
CA PRO A 35 -5.77 -11.73 67.60
C PRO A 35 -5.91 -10.84 66.35
N ALA A 36 -4.80 -10.64 65.63
CA ALA A 36 -4.79 -9.81 64.42
C ALA A 36 -5.83 -10.32 63.39
N PRO A 37 -6.72 -9.46 62.87
CA PRO A 37 -7.86 -9.89 62.05
C PRO A 37 -7.39 -10.50 60.72
N LYS A 38 -7.53 -11.83 60.61
CA LYS A 38 -6.90 -12.66 59.56
C LYS A 38 -7.32 -12.26 58.13
N ASP A 39 -8.56 -11.81 57.92
CA ASP A 39 -9.05 -11.51 56.56
C ASP A 39 -8.59 -10.18 55.98
N ARG A 40 -8.30 -9.14 56.80
CA ARG A 40 -7.78 -7.87 56.26
C ARG A 40 -6.47 -8.08 55.49
N ARG A 41 -5.58 -8.96 55.99
CA ARG A 41 -4.32 -9.31 55.32
C ARG A 41 -4.56 -10.02 53.98
N ARG A 42 -5.57 -10.89 53.89
CA ARG A 42 -5.97 -11.57 52.65
C ARG A 42 -6.57 -10.61 51.62
N LEU A 43 -7.44 -9.70 52.06
CA LEU A 43 -8.07 -8.70 51.20
C LEU A 43 -7.02 -7.75 50.59
N PHE A 44 -6.07 -7.25 51.41
CA PHE A 44 -4.97 -6.43 50.92
C PHE A 44 -3.99 -7.19 50.02
N ALA A 45 -3.75 -8.49 50.26
CA ALA A 45 -2.96 -9.32 49.35
C ALA A 45 -3.65 -9.46 47.99
N PHE A 46 -4.96 -9.75 47.97
CA PHE A 46 -5.75 -9.86 46.74
C PHE A 46 -5.72 -8.54 45.94
N LEU A 47 -6.05 -7.40 46.57
CA LEU A 47 -6.00 -6.08 45.91
C LEU A 47 -4.61 -5.76 45.34
N ARG A 48 -3.52 -6.11 46.03
CA ARG A 48 -2.15 -5.89 45.53
C ARG A 48 -1.84 -6.77 44.31
N TRP A 49 -2.30 -8.02 44.30
CA TRP A 49 -2.17 -8.89 43.12
C TRP A 49 -3.05 -8.42 41.96
N THR A 50 -4.29 -8.00 42.20
CA THR A 50 -5.15 -7.40 41.16
C THR A 50 -4.50 -6.14 40.57
N ALA A 51 -3.98 -5.25 41.40
CA ALA A 51 -3.29 -4.04 40.95
C ALA A 51 -2.03 -4.38 40.13
N ALA A 52 -1.23 -5.35 40.56
CA ALA A 52 -0.06 -5.81 39.81
C ALA A 52 -0.47 -6.39 38.44
N VAL A 53 -1.50 -7.25 38.38
CA VAL A 53 -2.03 -7.81 37.12
C VAL A 53 -2.53 -6.72 36.19
N VAL A 54 -3.26 -5.71 36.69
CA VAL A 54 -3.73 -4.57 35.89
C VAL A 54 -2.56 -3.74 35.35
N VAL A 55 -1.52 -3.48 36.16
CA VAL A 55 -0.32 -2.76 35.71
C VAL A 55 0.45 -3.55 34.65
N PHE A 56 0.65 -4.86 34.84
CA PHE A 56 1.33 -5.71 33.84
C PHE A 56 0.50 -5.86 32.56
N ALA A 57 -0.83 -5.94 32.65
CA ALA A 57 -1.70 -5.98 31.48
C ALA A 57 -1.67 -4.65 30.70
N ALA A 58 -1.77 -3.51 31.39
CA ALA A 58 -1.72 -2.18 30.77
C ALA A 58 -0.36 -1.90 30.14
N ALA A 59 0.75 -2.18 30.85
CA ALA A 59 2.10 -2.02 30.33
C ALA A 59 2.39 -2.98 29.17
N GLY A 60 2.01 -4.27 29.31
CA GLY A 60 2.19 -5.27 28.26
C GLY A 60 1.41 -4.94 26.99
N THR A 61 0.15 -4.53 27.11
CA THR A 61 -0.68 -4.10 25.97
C THR A 61 -0.14 -2.80 25.36
N GLY A 62 0.28 -1.83 26.17
CA GLY A 62 0.85 -0.57 25.69
C GLY A 62 2.17 -0.77 24.92
N VAL A 63 3.06 -1.63 25.41
CA VAL A 63 4.31 -1.99 24.72
C VAL A 63 4.03 -2.82 23.47
N ALA A 64 3.13 -3.80 23.52
CA ALA A 64 2.77 -4.61 22.36
C ALA A 64 2.16 -3.74 21.24
N TYR A 65 1.26 -2.82 21.58
CA TYR A 65 0.70 -1.86 20.64
C TYR A 65 1.78 -0.91 20.09
N GLY A 66 2.61 -0.31 20.96
CA GLY A 66 3.69 0.59 20.55
C GLY A 66 4.76 -0.06 19.64
N ILE A 67 4.92 -1.38 19.68
CA ILE A 67 5.83 -2.13 18.79
C ILE A 67 5.11 -2.62 17.52
N ALA A 68 3.83 -2.98 17.60
CA ALA A 68 3.10 -3.60 16.48
C ALA A 68 2.34 -2.62 15.57
N GLN A 69 2.15 -1.37 15.99
CA GLN A 69 1.42 -0.36 15.21
C GLN A 69 2.29 0.39 14.17
N PRO A 70 3.55 0.79 14.46
CA PRO A 70 4.37 1.51 13.47
C PRO A 70 4.70 0.67 12.23
N GLU A 71 4.57 1.26 11.04
CA GLU A 71 5.09 0.63 9.84
C GLU A 71 6.63 0.64 9.86
N ARG A 72 7.27 -0.36 9.21
CA ARG A 72 8.74 -0.48 9.20
C ARG A 72 9.45 0.76 8.64
N THR A 73 8.77 1.52 7.78
CA THR A 73 9.22 2.81 7.23
C THR A 73 9.43 3.89 8.28
N ASP A 74 8.68 3.84 9.38
CA ASP A 74 8.54 4.93 10.34
C ASP A 74 9.45 4.72 11.57
N ILE A 75 10.10 3.56 11.64
CA ILE A 75 11.05 3.20 12.70
C ILE A 75 12.42 3.81 12.37
N PRO A 76 13.01 4.68 13.23
CA PRO A 76 14.32 5.27 13.01
C PRO A 76 15.41 4.23 12.76
N GLY A 77 16.17 4.38 11.66
CA GLY A 77 17.22 3.43 11.25
C GLY A 77 16.71 2.18 10.51
N LEU A 78 15.40 1.99 10.39
CA LEU A 78 14.75 0.93 9.62
C LEU A 78 13.93 1.44 8.43
N SER A 79 13.79 2.77 8.32
CA SER A 79 13.22 3.46 7.17
C SER A 79 13.82 2.97 5.85
N THR A 80 12.95 2.64 4.91
CA THR A 80 13.37 2.24 3.57
C THR A 80 13.56 3.51 2.74
N GLN A 81 14.61 3.56 1.92
CA GLN A 81 14.79 4.68 0.99
C GLN A 81 13.61 4.74 0.02
N ASP A 82 13.16 5.95 -0.30
CA ASP A 82 12.12 6.17 -1.31
C ASP A 82 12.63 5.67 -2.68
N ASP A 83 11.93 4.69 -3.25
CA ASP A 83 12.23 4.12 -4.57
C ASP A 83 11.40 4.79 -5.70
N GLY A 84 10.77 5.93 -5.40
CA GLY A 84 10.03 6.76 -6.36
C GLY A 84 8.60 6.28 -6.62
N ARG A 85 8.06 5.36 -5.81
CA ARG A 85 6.67 4.91 -5.92
C ARG A 85 5.70 6.03 -5.55
N TRP A 86 4.60 6.08 -6.27
CA TRP A 86 3.52 7.03 -5.99
C TRP A 86 2.52 6.44 -5.00
N VAL A 87 1.98 7.28 -4.10
CA VAL A 87 0.98 6.86 -3.11
C VAL A 87 -0.41 6.87 -3.76
N TYR A 88 -0.81 5.72 -4.31
CA TYR A 88 -2.17 5.52 -4.81
C TYR A 88 -3.20 5.43 -3.67
N PRO A 89 -4.47 5.79 -3.91
CA PRO A 89 -5.59 5.41 -3.04
C PRO A 89 -5.71 3.89 -2.92
N ALA A 90 -6.33 3.41 -1.84
CA ALA A 90 -6.61 1.98 -1.67
C ALA A 90 -7.53 1.49 -2.81
N LEU A 91 -7.12 0.43 -3.51
CA LEU A 91 -7.89 -0.13 -4.61
C LEU A 91 -8.91 -1.15 -4.08
N ALA A 92 -10.11 -1.10 -4.65
CA ALA A 92 -11.14 -2.11 -4.50
C ALA A 92 -11.59 -2.54 -5.89
N LYS A 93 -11.97 -3.82 -6.06
CA LYS A 93 -12.63 -4.26 -7.30
C LYS A 93 -14.07 -3.70 -7.34
N PRO A 94 -14.59 -3.33 -8.53
CA PRO A 94 -15.93 -2.79 -8.67
C PRO A 94 -17.02 -3.77 -8.21
N THR A 95 -18.18 -3.23 -7.84
CA THR A 95 -19.34 -4.04 -7.46
C THR A 95 -20.04 -4.51 -8.73
N LEU A 96 -19.97 -5.81 -9.01
CA LEU A 96 -20.60 -6.38 -10.20
C LEU A 96 -22.14 -6.39 -10.11
N PRO A 97 -22.85 -6.34 -11.27
CA PRO A 97 -24.28 -6.59 -11.32
C PRO A 97 -24.66 -7.94 -10.68
N PRO A 98 -25.84 -8.07 -10.05
CA PRO A 98 -26.27 -9.34 -9.44
C PRO A 98 -26.26 -10.51 -10.43
N GLY A 99 -25.52 -11.57 -10.09
CA GLY A 99 -25.36 -12.77 -10.94
C GLY A 99 -24.29 -12.66 -12.03
N ALA A 100 -23.58 -11.53 -12.16
CA ALA A 100 -22.44 -11.41 -13.06
C ALA A 100 -21.17 -12.01 -12.44
N ALA A 101 -20.45 -12.81 -13.23
CA ALA A 101 -19.20 -13.46 -12.84
C ALA A 101 -17.99 -12.51 -12.93
N LEU A 102 -16.95 -12.75 -12.13
CA LEU A 102 -15.66 -12.07 -12.26
C LEU A 102 -14.98 -12.42 -13.60
N PRO A 103 -14.14 -11.55 -14.18
CA PRO A 103 -13.30 -11.93 -15.33
C PRO A 103 -12.40 -13.12 -14.96
N PHE A 104 -12.29 -14.08 -15.88
CA PHE A 104 -11.54 -15.34 -15.75
C PHE A 104 -12.01 -16.29 -14.64
N ALA A 105 -13.22 -16.08 -14.12
CA ALA A 105 -13.90 -17.07 -13.30
C ALA A 105 -14.24 -18.34 -14.11
N LYS A 106 -14.54 -19.46 -13.45
CA LYS A 106 -14.82 -20.75 -14.10
C LYS A 106 -16.03 -20.69 -15.06
N ASP A 107 -16.98 -19.82 -14.76
CA ASP A 107 -18.20 -19.48 -15.48
C ASP A 107 -18.05 -18.26 -16.42
N ASN A 108 -16.85 -17.66 -16.47
CA ASN A 108 -16.47 -16.57 -17.37
C ASN A 108 -15.01 -16.73 -17.84
N PRO A 109 -14.66 -17.86 -18.50
CA PRO A 109 -13.28 -18.18 -18.87
C PRO A 109 -12.70 -17.18 -19.88
N ASP A 110 -13.57 -16.57 -20.68
CA ASP A 110 -13.24 -15.57 -21.70
C ASP A 110 -12.87 -14.21 -21.11
N GLY A 111 -13.14 -13.95 -19.83
CA GLY A 111 -12.71 -12.71 -19.16
C GLY A 111 -13.60 -11.50 -19.43
N ILE A 112 -14.90 -11.69 -19.66
CA ILE A 112 -15.84 -10.59 -19.92
C ILE A 112 -16.01 -9.71 -18.67
N HIS A 113 -15.83 -8.39 -18.83
CA HIS A 113 -15.94 -7.42 -17.75
C HIS A 113 -17.36 -6.85 -17.64
N TYR A 114 -18.14 -7.36 -16.70
CA TYR A 114 -19.49 -6.86 -16.41
C TYR A 114 -19.53 -5.56 -15.57
N ALA A 115 -18.37 -5.05 -15.14
CA ALA A 115 -18.26 -3.78 -14.43
C ALA A 115 -18.37 -2.56 -15.37
N GLY A 116 -18.74 -1.41 -14.81
CA GLY A 116 -18.61 -0.12 -15.49
C GLY A 116 -17.15 0.15 -15.86
N LEU A 117 -16.89 0.47 -17.12
CA LEU A 117 -15.51 0.61 -17.63
C LEU A 117 -14.74 1.72 -16.90
N THR A 118 -15.46 2.73 -16.39
CA THR A 118 -14.95 3.85 -15.59
C THR A 118 -14.48 3.45 -14.18
N GLU A 119 -15.06 2.40 -13.61
CA GLU A 119 -14.70 1.85 -12.30
C GLU A 119 -13.40 1.03 -12.36
N LEU A 120 -13.06 0.53 -13.55
CA LEU A 120 -11.83 -0.20 -13.83
C LEU A 120 -10.62 0.71 -14.08
N LEU A 121 -10.82 2.03 -14.26
CA LEU A 121 -9.73 3.01 -14.37
C LEU A 121 -9.02 3.19 -13.02
N LEU A 122 -7.70 3.01 -13.00
CA LEU A 122 -6.85 3.30 -11.84
C LEU A 122 -7.04 4.76 -11.37
N PRO A 123 -7.31 5.02 -10.08
CA PRO A 123 -7.37 6.39 -9.55
C PRO A 123 -6.00 7.07 -9.64
N ALA A 124 -5.97 8.39 -9.82
CA ALA A 124 -4.71 9.14 -9.80
C ALA A 124 -4.06 9.06 -8.40
N PRO A 125 -2.73 9.02 -8.29
CA PRO A 125 -2.04 9.01 -7.00
C PRO A 125 -2.14 10.36 -6.28
N LYS A 126 -2.00 10.35 -4.96
CA LYS A 126 -2.14 11.53 -4.09
C LYS A 126 -1.18 12.64 -4.54
N GLY A 127 -1.69 13.88 -4.59
CA GLY A 127 -0.92 15.06 -5.00
C GLY A 127 -0.84 15.30 -6.52
N SER A 128 -1.43 14.44 -7.35
CA SER A 128 -1.48 14.66 -8.81
C SER A 128 -2.55 15.68 -9.20
N ALA A 129 -2.26 16.50 -10.21
CA ALA A 129 -3.27 17.31 -10.89
C ALA A 129 -3.92 16.51 -12.04
N PRO A 130 -5.22 16.71 -12.37
CA PRO A 130 -5.81 16.14 -13.58
C PRO A 130 -5.12 16.65 -14.85
N ASP A 131 -4.98 15.81 -15.88
CA ASP A 131 -4.39 16.25 -17.15
C ASP A 131 -5.39 17.09 -17.96
N ALA A 132 -5.25 18.42 -17.88
CA ALA A 132 -6.08 19.38 -18.61
C ALA A 132 -5.98 19.27 -20.15
N ALA A 133 -5.01 18.54 -20.71
CA ALA A 133 -4.89 18.28 -22.15
C ALA A 133 -5.57 16.96 -22.60
N LEU A 134 -6.14 16.18 -21.68
CA LEU A 134 -6.95 15.00 -22.00
C LEU A 134 -8.42 15.43 -22.19
N LYS A 135 -8.93 15.34 -23.42
CA LYS A 135 -10.30 15.75 -23.77
C LYS A 135 -11.30 14.69 -23.28
N LEU A 136 -11.71 14.78 -22.02
CA LEU A 136 -12.75 13.91 -21.45
C LEU A 136 -14.15 14.42 -21.80
N GLU A 137 -15.01 13.49 -22.21
CA GLU A 137 -16.45 13.66 -22.29
C GLU A 137 -17.10 13.36 -20.93
N LYS A 138 -18.44 13.29 -20.87
CA LYS A 138 -19.15 12.94 -19.64
C LYS A 138 -18.70 11.57 -19.13
N ASP A 139 -18.65 11.40 -17.80
CA ASP A 139 -18.35 10.14 -17.13
C ASP A 139 -17.03 9.49 -17.60
N SER A 140 -15.96 10.29 -17.81
CA SER A 140 -14.64 9.84 -18.27
C SER A 140 -14.60 9.18 -19.67
N VAL A 141 -15.68 9.26 -20.46
CA VAL A 141 -15.71 8.76 -21.85
C VAL A 141 -14.74 9.56 -22.73
N VAL A 142 -14.20 8.91 -23.77
CA VAL A 142 -13.33 9.52 -24.77
C VAL A 142 -13.73 9.03 -26.16
N SER A 143 -13.90 9.95 -27.11
CA SER A 143 -14.10 9.63 -28.54
C SER A 143 -12.88 8.94 -29.16
N SER A 144 -13.12 8.04 -30.11
CA SER A 144 -12.05 7.34 -30.85
C SER A 144 -11.03 8.31 -31.47
N ASP A 145 -11.47 9.45 -32.00
CA ASP A 145 -10.56 10.45 -32.58
C ASP A 145 -9.67 11.15 -31.53
N THR A 146 -10.14 11.27 -30.28
CA THR A 146 -9.34 11.78 -29.16
C THR A 146 -8.34 10.74 -28.66
N PHE A 147 -8.67 9.44 -28.70
CA PHE A 147 -7.67 8.40 -28.44
C PHE A 147 -6.61 8.32 -29.55
N LEU A 148 -7.04 8.46 -30.82
CA LEU A 148 -6.15 8.49 -31.97
C LEU A 148 -5.29 9.77 -32.04
N ASP A 149 -5.60 10.81 -31.27
CA ASP A 149 -4.72 11.97 -31.07
C ASP A 149 -3.40 11.63 -30.36
N GLU A 150 -3.26 10.45 -29.72
CA GLU A 150 -1.96 9.95 -29.22
C GLU A 150 -1.08 9.37 -30.34
N TYR A 151 -1.66 9.03 -31.49
CA TYR A 151 -1.01 8.26 -32.56
C TYR A 151 -0.61 9.12 -33.76
N GLU A 152 0.47 8.72 -34.44
CA GLU A 152 0.91 9.33 -35.70
C GLU A 152 -0.25 9.40 -36.70
N SER A 153 -0.40 10.54 -37.39
CA SER A 153 -1.49 10.77 -38.36
C SER A 153 -1.62 9.66 -39.41
N SER A 154 -0.50 9.06 -39.83
CA SER A 154 -0.48 7.95 -40.80
C SER A 154 -0.97 6.61 -40.26
N ALA A 155 -1.12 6.43 -38.94
CA ALA A 155 -1.69 5.24 -38.32
C ALA A 155 -3.21 5.35 -38.12
N ARG A 156 -3.73 6.56 -37.88
CA ARG A 156 -5.10 6.81 -37.41
C ARG A 156 -6.18 6.21 -38.31
N GLU A 157 -6.07 6.40 -39.62
CA GLU A 157 -7.05 5.87 -40.60
C GLU A 157 -7.08 4.34 -40.68
N GLY A 158 -5.97 3.66 -40.35
CA GLY A 158 -5.97 2.21 -40.18
C GLY A 158 -6.76 1.82 -38.94
N MET A 159 -6.34 2.36 -37.79
CA MET A 159 -6.94 2.06 -36.49
C MET A 159 -8.43 2.44 -36.38
N LYS A 160 -8.88 3.47 -37.11
CA LYS A 160 -10.29 3.87 -37.17
C LYS A 160 -11.16 2.87 -37.94
N ARG A 161 -10.61 2.21 -38.97
CA ARG A 161 -11.25 1.04 -39.59
C ARG A 161 -11.22 -0.14 -38.63
N ASP A 162 -10.06 -0.44 -38.02
CA ASP A 162 -9.95 -1.54 -37.06
C ASP A 162 -10.97 -1.44 -35.91
N PHE A 163 -11.26 -0.24 -35.40
CA PHE A 163 -12.30 -0.02 -34.39
C PHE A 163 -13.72 -0.28 -34.90
N THR A 164 -13.98 0.03 -36.17
CA THR A 164 -15.28 -0.20 -36.82
C THR A 164 -15.48 -1.69 -37.08
N ASP A 165 -14.48 -2.33 -37.68
CA ASP A 165 -14.51 -3.73 -38.12
C ASP A 165 -14.45 -4.71 -36.94
N ASN A 166 -13.67 -4.40 -35.89
CA ASN A 166 -13.56 -5.21 -34.68
C ASN A 166 -14.57 -4.81 -33.58
N GLY A 167 -15.55 -3.96 -33.90
CA GLY A 167 -16.69 -3.69 -33.01
C GLY A 167 -16.32 -3.09 -31.66
N LEU A 168 -15.45 -2.07 -31.64
CA LEU A 168 -15.22 -1.23 -30.46
C LEU A 168 -16.57 -0.73 -29.89
N ARG A 169 -16.72 -0.76 -28.57
CA ARG A 169 -17.96 -0.39 -27.86
C ARG A 169 -17.82 0.90 -27.06
N GLN A 170 -16.69 1.11 -26.39
CA GLN A 170 -16.46 2.26 -25.54
C GLN A 170 -14.96 2.49 -25.38
N ILE A 171 -14.54 3.76 -25.30
CA ILE A 171 -13.27 4.15 -24.69
C ILE A 171 -13.59 5.04 -23.49
N VAL A 172 -12.90 4.80 -22.37
CA VAL A 172 -12.84 5.74 -21.23
C VAL A 172 -11.39 6.01 -20.89
N ALA A 173 -11.12 7.14 -20.26
CA ALA A 173 -9.77 7.49 -19.86
C ALA A 173 -9.69 8.23 -18.51
N ARG A 174 -8.49 8.17 -17.93
CA ARG A 174 -8.05 9.07 -16.87
C ARG A 174 -6.61 9.49 -17.12
N GLY A 175 -6.33 10.77 -16.94
CA GLY A 175 -4.99 11.33 -17.07
C GLY A 175 -4.68 12.28 -15.92
N TRP A 176 -3.41 12.34 -15.55
CA TRP A 176 -2.91 13.17 -14.47
C TRP A 176 -1.45 13.56 -14.69
N THR A 177 -0.99 14.59 -13.98
CA THR A 177 0.42 14.95 -13.88
C THR A 177 0.82 14.95 -12.40
N THR A 178 1.85 14.18 -12.06
CA THR A 178 2.42 14.14 -10.70
C THR A 178 3.40 15.29 -10.45
N PRO A 179 3.71 15.62 -9.18
CA PRO A 179 4.60 16.74 -8.83
C PRO A 179 6.04 16.65 -9.38
N ASP A 180 6.46 15.46 -9.82
CA ASP A 180 7.76 15.18 -10.44
C ASP A 180 7.82 15.50 -11.95
N GLY A 181 6.73 16.04 -12.50
CA GLY A 181 6.54 16.38 -13.90
C GLY A 181 6.07 15.23 -14.80
N THR A 182 5.82 14.03 -14.28
CA THR A 182 5.38 12.89 -15.10
C THR A 182 3.89 13.00 -15.43
N ARG A 183 3.56 13.14 -16.72
CA ARG A 183 2.18 12.97 -17.22
C ARG A 183 1.91 11.48 -17.37
N THR A 184 0.78 11.02 -16.84
CA THR A 184 0.23 9.67 -17.09
C THR A 184 -1.12 9.80 -17.78
N ARG A 185 -1.40 8.93 -18.75
CA ARG A 185 -2.72 8.71 -19.34
C ARG A 185 -3.01 7.22 -19.39
N ILE A 186 -4.20 6.83 -18.95
CA ILE A 186 -4.71 5.47 -19.07
C ILE A 186 -5.98 5.52 -19.88
N TYR A 187 -6.01 4.74 -20.96
CA TYR A 187 -7.19 4.47 -21.78
C TYR A 187 -7.61 3.01 -21.56
N LEU A 188 -8.91 2.78 -21.40
CA LEU A 188 -9.50 1.44 -21.47
C LEU A 188 -10.44 1.39 -22.67
N LEU A 189 -10.14 0.52 -23.62
CA LEU A 189 -10.92 0.26 -24.83
C LEU A 189 -11.68 -1.05 -24.62
N ARG A 190 -13.01 -0.99 -24.58
CA ARG A 190 -13.87 -2.19 -24.53
C ARG A 190 -14.33 -2.55 -25.94
N PHE A 191 -14.04 -3.78 -26.35
CA PHE A 191 -14.51 -4.41 -27.59
C PHE A 191 -15.77 -5.26 -27.32
N HIS A 192 -16.30 -5.92 -28.34
CA HIS A 192 -17.49 -6.76 -28.18
C HIS A 192 -17.21 -8.07 -27.41
N ALA A 193 -16.03 -8.67 -27.62
CA ALA A 193 -15.59 -9.95 -27.08
C ALA A 193 -14.05 -10.07 -27.22
N PRO A 194 -13.37 -10.99 -26.51
CA PRO A 194 -11.91 -11.03 -26.44
C PRO A 194 -11.19 -11.25 -27.77
N GLY A 195 -11.78 -12.03 -28.68
CA GLY A 195 -11.21 -12.27 -30.02
C GLY A 195 -11.12 -11.01 -30.89
N PHE A 196 -11.87 -9.95 -30.56
CA PHE A 196 -11.72 -8.64 -31.18
C PHE A 196 -10.57 -7.83 -30.55
N THR A 197 -10.34 -8.00 -29.24
CA THR A 197 -9.17 -7.49 -28.53
C THR A 197 -7.89 -8.12 -29.09
N ASP A 198 -7.88 -9.44 -29.32
CA ASP A 198 -6.78 -10.18 -29.97
C ASP A 198 -6.47 -9.64 -31.38
N ALA A 199 -7.49 -9.21 -32.12
CA ALA A 199 -7.35 -8.73 -33.49
C ALA A 199 -6.71 -7.33 -33.55
N TRP A 200 -6.96 -6.46 -32.58
CA TRP A 200 -6.49 -5.08 -32.57
C TRP A 200 -4.97 -4.97 -32.40
N LYS A 201 -4.30 -4.17 -33.27
CA LYS A 201 -2.84 -4.03 -33.31
C LYS A 201 -2.29 -2.68 -32.85
N GLY A 202 -3.15 -1.76 -32.42
CA GLY A 202 -2.73 -0.42 -32.00
C GLY A 202 -1.87 -0.32 -30.72
N CYS A 203 -1.43 -1.44 -30.13
CA CYS A 203 -0.48 -1.45 -29.01
C CYS A 203 0.37 -2.73 -29.06
N ASP A 204 1.02 -2.97 -30.20
CA ASP A 204 1.79 -4.19 -30.48
C ASP A 204 3.31 -3.95 -30.56
N ALA A 205 3.99 -4.51 -31.58
CA ALA A 205 5.40 -4.27 -31.83
C ALA A 205 5.71 -2.90 -32.44
N ASP A 206 4.79 -2.38 -33.26
CA ASP A 206 5.01 -1.24 -34.13
C ASP A 206 4.22 0.00 -33.66
N LEU A 207 4.01 0.14 -32.35
CA LEU A 207 3.24 1.20 -31.68
C LEU A 207 3.68 2.63 -32.11
N ARG A 208 2.85 3.28 -32.94
CA ARG A 208 3.12 4.58 -33.60
C ARG A 208 2.59 5.79 -32.83
N LEU A 209 3.25 6.16 -31.74
CA LEU A 209 2.88 7.34 -30.93
C LEU A 209 3.44 8.65 -31.51
N ASN A 210 2.73 9.76 -31.31
CA ASN A 210 3.16 11.08 -31.80
C ASN A 210 4.50 11.50 -31.18
N GLY A 211 5.44 11.93 -32.02
CA GLY A 211 6.79 12.36 -31.63
C GLY A 211 7.79 11.22 -31.40
N VAL A 212 7.32 9.99 -31.15
CA VAL A 212 8.15 8.83 -30.81
C VAL A 212 8.76 8.23 -32.07
N LYS A 213 10.08 8.40 -32.26
CA LYS A 213 10.78 7.92 -33.47
C LYS A 213 10.99 6.41 -33.52
N ARG A 214 11.08 5.76 -32.36
CA ARG A 214 11.33 4.32 -32.21
C ARG A 214 10.98 3.90 -30.78
N ILE A 215 10.23 2.81 -30.67
CA ILE A 215 9.84 2.25 -29.38
C ILE A 215 10.33 0.80 -29.26
N GLU A 216 10.94 0.45 -28.14
CA GLU A 216 11.55 -0.85 -27.87
C GLU A 216 10.87 -1.55 -26.68
N ALA A 217 11.06 -2.86 -26.54
CA ALA A 217 10.61 -3.60 -25.38
C ALA A 217 11.35 -3.14 -24.10
N ASP A 218 10.63 -2.95 -23.00
CA ASP A 218 11.26 -2.61 -21.74
C ASP A 218 11.98 -3.84 -21.15
N GLY A 219 13.30 -3.88 -21.37
CA GLY A 219 14.17 -4.93 -20.84
C GLY A 219 14.24 -4.96 -19.31
N ASP A 220 13.87 -3.89 -18.61
CA ASP A 220 13.86 -3.82 -17.15
C ASP A 220 12.55 -4.40 -16.58
N TRP A 221 11.43 -4.25 -17.28
CA TRP A 221 10.19 -4.98 -17.00
C TRP A 221 10.40 -6.51 -17.09
N ALA A 222 11.13 -6.97 -18.11
CA ALA A 222 11.46 -8.39 -18.27
C ALA A 222 12.29 -8.93 -17.10
N LYS A 223 13.30 -8.18 -16.64
CA LYS A 223 14.09 -8.51 -15.44
C LYS A 223 13.22 -8.57 -14.18
N ALA A 224 12.42 -7.52 -13.95
CA ALA A 224 11.57 -7.40 -12.76
C ALA A 224 10.55 -8.54 -12.66
N LYS A 225 9.85 -8.85 -13.77
CA LYS A 225 8.91 -9.98 -13.85
C LYS A 225 9.60 -11.32 -13.54
N ASN A 226 10.77 -11.57 -14.12
CA ASN A 226 11.49 -12.84 -13.96
C ASN A 226 12.14 -12.99 -12.56
N ALA A 227 12.29 -11.90 -11.80
CA ALA A 227 12.82 -11.91 -10.44
C ALA A 227 11.76 -12.16 -9.35
N GLN A 228 10.46 -12.15 -9.70
CA GLN A 228 9.37 -12.34 -8.74
C GLN A 228 8.73 -13.74 -8.85
N PRO A 229 8.31 -14.37 -7.73
CA PRO A 229 7.63 -15.67 -7.75
C PRO A 229 6.19 -15.55 -8.27
N GLN A 230 6.05 -15.56 -9.60
CA GLN A 230 4.81 -15.68 -10.38
C GLN A 230 3.59 -14.83 -9.95
N PRO A 231 3.67 -13.49 -10.03
CA PRO A 231 2.47 -12.70 -10.34
C PRO A 231 1.95 -13.07 -11.75
N ASN A 232 0.63 -13.18 -11.94
CA ASN A 232 0.01 -13.53 -13.23
C ASN A 232 0.00 -12.34 -14.21
N LEU A 233 1.17 -11.91 -14.65
CA LEU A 233 1.37 -10.78 -15.57
C LEU A 233 1.28 -11.22 -17.05
N ARG A 234 0.25 -12.01 -17.38
CA ARG A 234 -0.15 -12.35 -18.76
C ARG A 234 -0.88 -11.16 -19.39
N GLY A 235 -0.90 -11.07 -20.72
CA GLY A 235 -1.54 -9.96 -21.43
C GLY A 235 -0.80 -8.61 -21.35
N ILE A 236 0.24 -8.48 -20.51
CA ILE A 236 1.00 -7.24 -20.36
C ILE A 236 2.22 -7.21 -21.30
N SER A 237 2.26 -6.21 -22.18
CA SER A 237 3.47 -5.78 -22.88
C SER A 237 3.89 -4.39 -22.40
N VAL A 238 5.19 -4.17 -22.23
CA VAL A 238 5.75 -2.91 -21.73
C VAL A 238 6.87 -2.43 -22.65
N ARG A 239 6.84 -1.15 -22.96
CA ARG A 239 7.58 -0.48 -24.02
C ARG A 239 8.19 0.83 -23.51
N LYS A 240 9.33 1.21 -24.07
CA LYS A 240 9.97 2.51 -23.85
C LYS A 240 10.44 3.12 -25.16
N GLU A 241 10.39 4.43 -25.27
CA GLU A 241 11.03 5.15 -26.36
C GLU A 241 12.56 5.01 -26.26
N SER A 242 13.16 4.62 -27.38
CA SER A 242 14.58 4.41 -27.50
C SER A 242 15.35 5.73 -27.60
N ALA A 243 16.48 5.84 -26.89
CA ALA A 243 17.40 6.95 -27.10
C ALA A 243 17.96 6.98 -28.55
N PRO A 244 18.17 8.17 -29.14
CA PRO A 244 17.85 9.50 -28.60
C PRO A 244 16.37 9.88 -28.81
N PHE A 245 15.71 10.24 -27.70
CA PHE A 245 14.39 10.86 -27.65
C PHE A 245 14.50 12.40 -27.62
N GLY A 246 13.38 13.11 -27.45
CA GLY A 246 13.32 14.58 -27.43
C GLY A 246 13.62 15.19 -26.06
N ASP A 247 12.99 16.34 -25.77
CA ASP A 247 12.97 16.91 -24.41
C ASP A 247 12.27 15.97 -23.41
N GLU A 248 11.27 15.22 -23.87
CA GLU A 248 10.58 14.17 -23.12
C GLU A 248 10.90 12.78 -23.69
N GLN A 249 10.83 11.76 -22.83
CA GLN A 249 10.71 10.36 -23.22
C GLN A 249 9.26 9.90 -23.02
N VAL A 250 8.78 9.01 -23.90
CA VAL A 250 7.56 8.21 -23.67
C VAL A 250 7.89 6.79 -23.16
N LYS A 251 7.17 6.31 -22.14
CA LYS A 251 7.02 4.88 -21.82
C LYS A 251 5.56 4.47 -21.99
N ALA A 252 5.32 3.28 -22.53
CA ALA A 252 3.98 2.80 -22.89
C ALA A 252 3.77 1.35 -22.45
N ALA A 253 2.57 1.00 -22.00
CA ALA A 253 2.22 -0.37 -21.67
C ALA A 253 0.82 -0.72 -22.18
N CYS A 254 0.69 -1.96 -22.63
CA CYS A 254 -0.52 -2.52 -23.20
C CYS A 254 -0.94 -3.68 -22.29
N ILE A 255 -2.16 -3.67 -21.77
CA ILE A 255 -2.71 -4.77 -20.96
C ILE A 255 -3.96 -5.30 -21.66
N GLN A 256 -3.86 -6.50 -22.23
CA GLN A 256 -5.01 -7.22 -22.76
C GLN A 256 -5.67 -8.04 -21.64
N SER A 257 -6.95 -7.78 -21.36
CA SER A 257 -7.76 -8.55 -20.41
C SER A 257 -9.18 -8.76 -20.96
N GLY A 258 -9.43 -9.94 -21.53
CA GLY A 258 -10.74 -10.30 -22.07
C GLY A 258 -11.24 -9.31 -23.14
N ASP A 259 -12.44 -8.75 -22.92
CA ASP A 259 -13.04 -7.70 -23.77
C ASP A 259 -12.36 -6.33 -23.70
N ILE A 260 -11.38 -6.14 -22.80
CA ILE A 260 -10.70 -4.86 -22.56
C ILE A 260 -9.25 -4.90 -23.03
N GLN A 261 -8.87 -3.84 -23.76
CA GLN A 261 -7.49 -3.44 -23.96
C GLN A 261 -7.21 -2.15 -23.18
N ALA A 262 -6.27 -2.20 -22.23
CA ALA A 262 -5.71 -0.99 -21.63
C ALA A 262 -4.52 -0.48 -22.45
N VAL A 263 -4.40 0.83 -22.56
CA VAL A 263 -3.20 1.53 -23.05
C VAL A 263 -2.80 2.56 -22.00
N ILE A 264 -1.61 2.38 -21.42
CA ILE A 264 -1.03 3.25 -20.40
C ILE A 264 0.14 3.99 -21.06
N LEU A 265 0.07 5.32 -21.11
CA LEU A 265 1.14 6.18 -21.60
C LEU A 265 1.68 7.01 -20.44
N GLN A 266 3.00 7.09 -20.31
CA GLN A 266 3.67 8.05 -19.45
C GLN A 266 4.67 8.86 -20.25
N THR A 267 4.61 10.19 -20.12
CA THR A 267 5.60 11.12 -20.69
C THR A 267 6.19 11.97 -19.59
N ARG A 268 7.47 12.32 -19.72
CA ARG A 268 8.18 13.16 -18.76
C ARG A 268 9.39 13.79 -19.42
N LYS A 269 9.70 15.04 -19.06
CA LYS A 269 10.97 15.67 -19.39
C LYS A 269 12.16 14.84 -18.87
N GLY A 270 13.13 14.55 -19.74
CA GLY A 270 14.18 13.58 -19.45
C GLY A 270 13.67 12.13 -19.54
N GLU A 271 14.04 11.28 -18.57
CA GLU A 271 13.57 9.88 -18.53
C GLU A 271 12.37 9.69 -17.59
N VAL A 272 11.37 8.91 -18.04
CA VAL A 272 10.25 8.43 -17.22
C VAL A 272 10.77 7.41 -16.21
N ALA A 273 10.53 7.61 -14.92
CA ALA A 273 11.06 6.73 -13.87
C ALA A 273 10.44 5.31 -13.93
N THR A 274 11.28 4.30 -14.05
CA THR A 274 10.86 2.89 -14.28
C THR A 274 9.98 2.32 -13.16
N VAL A 275 10.27 2.64 -11.89
CA VAL A 275 9.53 2.11 -10.72
C VAL A 275 8.07 2.58 -10.67
N PRO A 276 7.74 3.89 -10.63
CA PRO A 276 6.34 4.34 -10.64
C PRO A 276 5.60 3.98 -11.93
N PHE A 277 6.30 3.87 -13.06
CA PHE A 277 5.71 3.35 -14.30
C PHE A 277 5.26 1.89 -14.14
N HIS A 278 6.16 0.99 -13.72
CA HIS A 278 5.83 -0.43 -13.50
C HIS A 278 4.78 -0.62 -12.40
N GLN A 279 4.81 0.20 -11.35
CA GLN A 279 3.76 0.25 -10.32
C GLN A 279 2.39 0.56 -10.94
N THR A 280 2.32 1.58 -11.80
CA THR A 280 1.08 2.00 -12.50
C THR A 280 0.53 0.87 -13.38
N VAL A 281 1.40 0.17 -14.11
CA VAL A 281 1.03 -1.00 -14.95
C VAL A 281 0.48 -2.14 -14.10
N ILE A 282 1.15 -2.51 -13.00
CA ILE A 282 0.74 -3.60 -12.12
C ILE A 282 -0.60 -3.30 -11.44
N LEU A 283 -0.79 -2.07 -10.95
CA LEU A 283 -2.02 -1.68 -10.27
C LEU A 283 -3.22 -1.61 -11.24
N GLN A 284 -3.03 -1.15 -12.47
CA GLN A 284 -4.08 -1.18 -13.49
C GLN A 284 -4.40 -2.62 -13.94
N HIS A 285 -3.42 -3.51 -14.00
CA HIS A 285 -3.65 -4.94 -14.27
C HIS A 285 -4.50 -5.60 -13.18
N GLN A 286 -4.23 -5.31 -11.90
CA GLN A 286 -4.97 -5.85 -10.75
C GLN A 286 -6.46 -5.46 -10.73
N LEU A 287 -6.83 -4.31 -11.31
CA LEU A 287 -8.24 -3.92 -11.49
C LEU A 287 -8.94 -4.75 -12.58
N LEU A 288 -8.19 -5.26 -13.57
CA LEU A 288 -8.68 -5.95 -14.76
C LEU A 288 -8.70 -7.49 -14.65
N GLY A 289 -8.41 -8.11 -13.50
CA GLY A 289 -8.47 -9.57 -13.33
C GLY A 289 -7.43 -10.18 -12.40
#